data_AF-A0A960ZFD6-F1
#
_entry.id   AF-A0A960ZFD6-F1
#
_cell.length_a   1.000
_cell.length_b   1.000
_cell.length_c   1.000
_cell.angle_alpha   90.00
_cell.angle_beta   90.00
_cell.angle_gamma   90.00
#
_symmetry.space_group_name_H-M   'P 1'
#
loop_
_entity.id
_entity.type
_entity.pdbx_description
1 polymer ?
#
loop_
_entity_poly.entity_id
_entity_poly.type
_entity_poly.pdbx_seq_one_letter_code
_entity_poly.pdbx_strand_id
1 'polypeptide(L)'
;QEVSEIFSSAFLAKKTSIKLTGYPRNDSFFMPHDTSFPLAQQLQLLKKEQCSIGIYMPTHRQEGKSEIFSLFYSALPQLNKTLKQLNTALFVKLHFYHNQSTGTEQTVSFSNIFFIKDEDINQDIYNLLPYTDFLITDYSSIYFDYLLTDKPIIFTPFDIQEYITKDRTFYFDYTAVTPGPKASDWNEVSEYIKKFKQTPSFFSKERSALCARFNKYCEGKACQRVYFEVMKFLYPNHNEK
;
A
#
# COMPACT_ATOMS: atom_id res chain seq x y z
N GLN A 1 17.67 9.33 2.73
CA GLN A 1 18.36 10.64 2.70
C GLN A 1 17.73 11.56 1.67
N GLU A 2 17.49 11.09 0.45
CA GLU A 2 16.84 11.85 -0.63
C GLU A 2 15.50 12.49 -0.20
N VAL A 3 14.60 11.74 0.45
CA VAL A 3 13.31 12.26 0.94
C VAL A 3 13.47 13.38 1.98
N SER A 4 14.56 13.39 2.75
CA SER A 4 14.81 14.44 3.74
C SER A 4 15.08 15.80 3.09
N GLU A 5 15.62 15.82 1.88
CA GLU A 5 15.82 17.07 1.13
C GLU A 5 14.48 17.63 0.65
N ILE A 6 13.61 16.75 0.15
CA ILE A 6 12.23 17.09 -0.23
C ILE A 6 11.48 17.65 0.98
N PHE A 7 11.53 16.99 2.14
CA PHE A 7 10.88 17.49 3.36
C PHE A 7 11.44 18.83 3.83
N SER A 8 12.76 19.03 3.76
CA SER A 8 13.37 20.29 4.15
C SER A 8 12.85 21.45 3.30
N SER A 9 12.73 21.25 1.98
CA SER A 9 12.17 22.24 1.06
C SER A 9 10.66 22.42 1.25
N ALA A 10 9.88 21.34 1.23
CA ALA A 10 8.42 21.38 1.23
C ALA A 10 7.83 21.92 2.53
N PHE A 11 8.46 21.62 3.68
CA PHE A 11 7.99 22.05 5.00
C PHE A 11 8.79 23.22 5.58
N LEU A 12 9.70 23.82 4.81
CA LEU A 12 10.60 24.87 5.29
C LEU A 12 11.33 24.48 6.60
N ALA A 13 11.66 23.20 6.72
CA ALA A 13 12.26 22.62 7.92
C ALA A 13 13.78 22.55 7.79
N LYS A 14 14.51 22.83 8.88
CA LYS A 14 15.95 22.60 8.93
C LYS A 14 16.24 21.11 8.82
N LYS A 15 17.23 20.71 8.00
CA LYS A 15 17.66 19.31 7.87
C LYS A 15 17.97 18.65 9.22
N THR A 16 18.50 19.39 10.20
CA THR A 16 18.81 18.91 11.55
C THR A 16 17.58 18.52 12.39
N SER A 17 16.41 19.08 12.06
CA SER A 17 15.14 18.79 12.70
C SER A 17 14.48 17.52 12.14
N ILE A 18 14.93 17.03 10.99
CA ILE A 18 14.42 15.81 10.37
C ILE A 18 15.17 14.61 10.97
N LYS A 19 14.47 13.84 11.80
CA LYS A 19 15.03 12.61 12.39
C LYS A 19 14.74 11.41 11.51
N LEU A 20 15.79 10.68 11.16
CA LEU A 20 15.67 9.43 10.40
C LEU A 20 15.40 8.29 11.38
N THR A 21 14.11 8.03 11.62
CA THR A 21 13.65 6.96 12.53
C THR A 21 12.86 5.86 11.80
N GLY A 22 12.50 6.06 10.53
CA GLY A 22 11.46 5.28 9.86
C GLY A 22 10.07 5.68 10.39
N TYR A 23 9.02 5.06 9.84
CA TYR A 23 7.64 5.34 10.28
C TYR A 23 7.18 4.32 11.34
N PRO A 24 6.75 4.77 12.53
CA PRO A 24 6.18 3.91 13.57
C PRO A 24 5.12 2.91 13.07
N ARG A 25 4.24 3.36 12.17
CA ARG A 25 3.19 2.52 11.56
C ARG A 25 3.74 1.29 10.82
N ASN A 26 4.97 1.34 10.32
CA ASN A 26 5.59 0.24 9.59
C ASN A 26 6.11 -0.87 10.52
N ASP A 27 6.18 -0.63 11.84
CA ASP A 27 6.53 -1.69 12.79
C ASP A 27 5.51 -2.83 12.77
N SER A 28 4.25 -2.54 12.39
CA SER A 28 3.18 -3.52 12.15
C SER A 28 3.56 -4.68 11.21
N PHE A 29 4.47 -4.45 10.25
CA PHE A 29 4.94 -5.50 9.33
C PHE A 29 5.84 -6.54 9.99
N PHE A 30 6.43 -6.19 11.15
CA PHE A 30 7.44 -7.01 11.85
C PHE A 30 6.96 -7.49 13.22
N MET A 31 5.83 -6.97 13.69
CA MET A 31 5.20 -7.37 14.95
C MET A 31 4.19 -8.49 14.72
N PRO A 32 3.77 -9.21 15.78
CA PRO A 32 2.63 -10.12 15.69
C PRO A 32 1.43 -9.41 15.08
N HIS A 33 0.78 -10.05 14.11
CA HIS A 33 -0.37 -9.48 13.43
C HIS A 33 -1.48 -9.16 14.42
N ASP A 34 -2.05 -7.96 14.33
CA ASP A 34 -3.27 -7.64 15.06
C ASP A 34 -4.38 -8.60 14.58
N THR A 35 -5.11 -9.18 15.53
CA THR A 35 -6.25 -10.06 15.26
C THR A 35 -7.55 -9.53 15.85
N SER A 36 -7.54 -8.30 16.37
CA SER A 36 -8.66 -7.69 17.10
C SER A 36 -9.64 -6.94 16.21
N PHE A 37 -9.30 -6.71 14.93
CA PHE A 37 -10.16 -6.01 13.99
C PHE A 37 -11.22 -6.93 13.34
N PRO A 38 -12.39 -6.40 12.91
CA PRO A 38 -13.52 -7.21 12.43
C PRO A 38 -13.16 -8.22 11.33
N LEU A 39 -12.31 -7.83 10.38
CA LEU A 39 -11.94 -8.66 9.24
C LEU A 39 -10.88 -9.75 9.57
N ALA A 40 -10.26 -9.72 10.76
CA ALA A 40 -9.14 -10.60 11.10
C ALA A 40 -9.49 -12.10 11.00
N GLN A 41 -10.67 -12.50 11.47
CA GLN A 41 -11.09 -13.90 11.45
C GLN A 41 -11.26 -14.41 10.01
N GLN A 42 -11.84 -13.60 9.12
CA GLN A 42 -12.00 -13.96 7.71
C GLN A 42 -10.64 -14.13 7.03
N LEU A 43 -9.68 -13.25 7.28
CA LEU A 43 -8.32 -13.37 6.73
C LEU A 43 -7.63 -14.65 7.20
N GLN A 44 -7.78 -15.01 8.47
CA GLN A 44 -7.24 -16.26 9.00
C GLN A 44 -7.87 -17.49 8.36
N LEU A 45 -9.18 -17.48 8.11
CA LEU A 45 -9.86 -18.55 7.38
C LEU A 45 -9.34 -18.67 5.94
N LEU A 46 -9.24 -17.56 5.22
CA LEU A 46 -8.69 -17.53 3.86
C LEU A 46 -7.26 -18.10 3.83
N LYS A 47 -6.40 -17.73 4.79
CA LYS A 47 -5.05 -18.30 4.91
C LYS A 47 -5.06 -19.81 5.17
N LYS A 48 -5.96 -20.30 6.04
CA LYS A 48 -6.11 -21.75 6.30
C LYS A 48 -6.55 -22.51 5.05
N GLU A 49 -7.35 -21.89 4.20
CA GLU A 49 -7.80 -22.43 2.90
C GLU A 49 -6.76 -22.25 1.78
N GLN A 50 -5.54 -21.82 2.11
CA GLN A 50 -4.47 -21.52 1.15
C GLN A 50 -4.89 -20.52 0.06
N CYS A 51 -5.85 -19.65 0.39
CA CYS A 51 -6.30 -18.57 -0.48
C CYS A 51 -5.25 -17.45 -0.46
N SER A 52 -4.87 -16.99 -1.64
CA SER A 52 -4.00 -15.82 -1.77
C SER A 52 -4.79 -14.54 -1.52
N ILE A 53 -4.23 -13.60 -0.79
CA ILE A 53 -4.91 -12.37 -0.36
C ILE A 53 -4.26 -11.17 -1.05
N GLY A 54 -4.93 -10.61 -2.04
CA GLY A 54 -4.53 -9.35 -2.66
C GLY A 54 -5.18 -8.15 -2.00
N ILE A 55 -4.54 -6.98 -2.11
CA ILE A 55 -5.20 -5.71 -1.84
C ILE A 55 -5.02 -4.74 -3.01
N TYR A 56 -6.10 -4.07 -3.40
CA TYR A 56 -6.09 -2.96 -4.35
C TYR A 56 -6.35 -1.64 -3.62
N MET A 57 -5.40 -0.72 -3.74
CA MET A 57 -5.42 0.60 -3.10
C MET A 57 -5.16 1.69 -4.13
N PRO A 58 -6.17 2.08 -4.92
CA PRO A 58 -6.02 3.18 -5.85
C PRO A 58 -6.03 4.53 -5.13
N THR A 59 -5.26 5.47 -5.67
CA THR A 59 -5.15 6.83 -5.12
C THR A 59 -6.42 7.61 -5.44
N HIS A 60 -6.98 8.39 -4.51
CA HIS A 60 -8.10 9.26 -4.85
C HIS A 60 -7.73 10.21 -6.01
N ARG A 61 -8.75 10.71 -6.73
CA ARG A 61 -8.56 11.71 -7.79
C ARG A 61 -9.28 13.00 -7.40
N GLN A 62 -8.60 14.13 -7.53
CA GLN A 62 -9.16 15.47 -7.28
C GLN A 62 -9.94 15.56 -5.96
N GLU A 63 -9.38 14.98 -4.89
CA GLU A 63 -10.02 14.94 -3.56
C GLU A 63 -11.46 14.36 -3.55
N GLY A 64 -11.71 13.33 -4.36
CA GLY A 64 -13.02 12.67 -4.41
C GLY A 64 -13.93 13.13 -5.55
N LYS A 65 -13.54 14.18 -6.29
CA LYS A 65 -14.39 14.78 -7.34
C LYS A 65 -14.44 13.99 -8.65
N SER A 66 -13.56 13.01 -8.82
CA SER A 66 -13.51 12.17 -10.01
C SER A 66 -13.92 10.73 -9.68
N GLU A 67 -14.69 10.12 -10.58
CA GLU A 67 -15.24 8.77 -10.44
C GLU A 67 -14.17 7.69 -10.62
N ILE A 68 -13.36 7.45 -9.59
CA ILE A 68 -12.29 6.44 -9.62
C ILE A 68 -12.81 5.03 -9.91
N PHE A 69 -14.05 4.75 -9.49
CA PHE A 69 -14.71 3.46 -9.69
C PHE A 69 -14.86 3.12 -11.19
N SER A 70 -15.01 4.14 -12.04
CA SER A 70 -15.10 3.96 -13.49
C SER A 70 -13.84 3.36 -14.12
N LEU A 71 -12.67 3.51 -13.49
CA LEU A 71 -11.39 2.96 -13.97
C LEU A 71 -11.34 1.43 -13.91
N PHE A 72 -12.23 0.79 -13.15
CA PHE A 72 -12.13 -0.64 -12.90
C PHE A 72 -13.45 -1.39 -12.79
N TYR A 73 -14.58 -0.69 -12.64
CA TYR A 73 -15.90 -1.32 -12.50
C TYR A 73 -16.22 -2.31 -13.62
N SER A 74 -15.96 -1.91 -14.87
CA SER A 74 -16.21 -2.75 -16.05
C SER A 74 -15.37 -4.03 -16.07
N ALA A 75 -14.21 -4.03 -15.41
CA ALA A 75 -13.32 -5.18 -15.33
C ALA A 75 -13.66 -6.14 -14.18
N LEU A 76 -14.41 -5.70 -13.16
CA LEU A 76 -14.69 -6.48 -11.96
C LEU A 76 -15.28 -7.87 -12.24
N PRO A 77 -16.25 -8.06 -13.17
CA PRO A 77 -16.81 -9.40 -13.42
C PRO A 77 -15.77 -10.40 -13.93
N GLN A 78 -14.92 -9.98 -14.87
CA GLN A 78 -13.88 -10.83 -15.45
C GLN A 78 -12.72 -11.05 -14.47
N LEU A 79 -12.35 -10.02 -13.71
CA LEU A 79 -11.35 -10.12 -12.65
C LEU A 79 -11.83 -11.09 -11.56
N ASN A 80 -13.07 -10.99 -11.09
CA ASN A 80 -13.64 -11.89 -10.09
C ASN A 80 -13.60 -13.36 -10.55
N LYS A 81 -13.96 -13.63 -11.82
CA LYS A 81 -13.85 -14.98 -12.40
C LYS A 81 -12.40 -15.50 -12.35
N THR A 82 -11.44 -14.66 -12.70
CA THR A 82 -10.01 -15.01 -12.68
C THR A 82 -9.53 -15.26 -11.25
N LEU A 83 -9.85 -14.39 -10.31
CA LEU A 83 -9.49 -14.52 -8.89
C LEU A 83 -10.05 -15.82 -8.28
N LYS A 84 -11.31 -16.16 -8.61
CA LYS A 84 -11.93 -17.43 -8.20
C LYS A 84 -11.16 -18.64 -8.71
N GLN A 85 -10.78 -18.65 -10.00
CA GLN A 85 -9.98 -19.73 -10.59
C GLN A 85 -8.60 -19.87 -9.94
N LEU A 86 -8.06 -18.78 -9.43
CA LEU A 86 -6.75 -18.75 -8.79
C LEU A 86 -6.80 -19.01 -7.28
N ASN A 87 -7.96 -19.29 -6.68
CA ASN A 87 -8.11 -19.31 -5.21
C ASN A 87 -7.47 -18.06 -4.58
N THR A 88 -7.94 -16.88 -5.02
CA THR A 88 -7.45 -15.58 -4.58
C THR A 88 -8.63 -14.71 -4.16
N ALA A 89 -8.49 -14.02 -3.04
CA ALA A 89 -9.38 -12.96 -2.57
C ALA A 89 -8.71 -11.60 -2.80
N LEU A 90 -9.43 -10.64 -3.36
CA LEU A 90 -8.95 -9.26 -3.55
C LEU A 90 -9.75 -8.31 -2.68
N PHE A 91 -9.08 -7.65 -1.75
CA PHE A 91 -9.67 -6.58 -0.95
C PHE A 91 -9.47 -5.23 -1.66
N VAL A 92 -10.51 -4.44 -1.82
CA VAL A 92 -10.44 -3.11 -2.43
C VAL A 92 -10.64 -2.07 -1.33
N LYS A 93 -9.61 -1.25 -1.09
CA LYS A 93 -9.67 -0.15 -0.14
C LYS A 93 -9.66 1.17 -0.90
N LEU A 94 -10.83 1.79 -1.00
CA LEU A 94 -10.95 3.15 -1.51
C LEU A 94 -10.63 4.17 -0.42
N HIS A 95 -10.25 5.37 -0.84
CA HIS A 95 -10.06 6.49 0.06
C HIS A 95 -11.41 6.97 0.61
N PHE A 96 -11.43 7.52 1.84
CA PHE A 96 -12.68 7.97 2.48
C PHE A 96 -13.47 9.00 1.66
N TYR A 97 -12.77 9.79 0.82
CA TYR A 97 -13.39 10.72 -0.13
C TYR A 97 -14.35 10.04 -1.12
N HIS A 98 -14.15 8.76 -1.39
CA HIS A 98 -14.98 7.97 -2.29
C HIS A 98 -16.00 7.07 -1.57
N ASN A 99 -15.93 6.94 -0.23
CA ASN A 99 -16.84 6.10 0.54
C ASN A 99 -18.31 6.57 0.51
N GLN A 100 -18.56 7.82 0.09
CA GLN A 100 -19.91 8.38 -0.08
C GLN A 100 -20.39 8.40 -1.54
N SER A 101 -19.49 8.17 -2.51
CA SER A 101 -19.72 8.58 -3.89
C SER A 101 -20.47 7.58 -4.74
N THR A 102 -20.59 6.30 -4.37
CA THR A 102 -21.16 5.33 -5.31
C THR A 102 -22.22 4.40 -4.68
N GLY A 103 -23.49 4.61 -5.05
CA GLY A 103 -24.55 3.62 -4.84
C GLY A 103 -24.30 2.30 -5.60
N THR A 104 -23.31 2.27 -6.49
CA THR A 104 -22.91 1.09 -7.28
C THR A 104 -22.06 0.09 -6.49
N GLU A 105 -21.29 0.52 -5.48
CA GLU A 105 -20.55 -0.40 -4.58
C GLU A 105 -21.47 -1.36 -3.80
N GLN A 106 -22.73 -0.96 -3.59
CA GLN A 106 -23.67 -1.68 -2.74
C GLN A 106 -24.56 -2.68 -3.49
N THR A 107 -24.56 -2.68 -4.83
CA THR A 107 -25.55 -3.45 -5.62
C THR A 107 -25.00 -4.71 -6.29
N VAL A 108 -23.67 -4.88 -6.37
CA VAL A 108 -23.05 -6.05 -6.99
C VAL A 108 -22.13 -6.76 -6.00
N SER A 109 -22.56 -7.94 -5.55
CA SER A 109 -21.74 -8.82 -4.72
C SER A 109 -20.86 -9.73 -5.60
N PHE A 110 -19.56 -9.75 -5.30
CA PHE A 110 -18.57 -10.61 -5.94
C PHE A 110 -18.10 -11.67 -4.96
N SER A 111 -17.76 -12.86 -5.45
CA SER A 111 -17.33 -13.98 -4.58
C SER A 111 -15.89 -13.86 -4.08
N ASN A 112 -15.05 -13.11 -4.79
CA ASN A 112 -13.61 -13.03 -4.57
C ASN A 112 -13.09 -11.58 -4.57
N ILE A 113 -13.98 -10.59 -4.63
CA ILE A 113 -13.64 -9.16 -4.54
C ILE A 113 -14.45 -8.55 -3.40
N PHE A 114 -13.77 -7.96 -2.43
CA PHE A 114 -14.37 -7.44 -1.21
C PHE A 114 -14.00 -5.97 -1.05
N PHE A 115 -15.00 -5.08 -1.10
CA PHE A 115 -14.80 -3.68 -0.77
C PHE A 115 -14.80 -3.52 0.75
N ILE A 116 -13.77 -2.89 1.29
CA ILE A 116 -13.60 -2.71 2.73
C ILE A 116 -13.61 -1.23 3.11
N LYS A 117 -14.16 -0.97 4.30
CA LYS A 117 -14.21 0.35 4.92
C LYS A 117 -13.16 0.46 6.01
N ASP A 118 -12.99 1.67 6.52
CA ASP A 118 -12.06 1.92 7.62
C ASP A 118 -12.50 1.17 8.90
N GLU A 119 -13.81 1.00 9.13
CA GLU A 119 -14.31 0.26 10.30
C GLU A 119 -13.90 -1.23 10.29
N ASP A 120 -13.82 -1.86 9.11
CA ASP A 120 -13.46 -3.28 8.96
C ASP A 120 -12.04 -3.59 9.42
N ILE A 121 -11.19 -2.57 9.48
CA ILE A 121 -9.75 -2.61 9.79
C ILE A 121 -9.39 -1.76 11.02
N ASN A 122 -10.38 -1.38 11.84
CA ASN A 122 -10.21 -0.53 13.02
C ASN A 122 -9.49 0.80 12.70
N GLN A 123 -9.88 1.43 11.60
CA GLN A 123 -9.33 2.68 11.07
C GLN A 123 -7.84 2.63 10.68
N ASP A 124 -7.20 1.45 10.66
CA ASP A 124 -5.78 1.30 10.35
C ASP A 124 -5.51 0.22 9.31
N ILE A 125 -5.08 0.65 8.12
CA ILE A 125 -4.72 -0.24 7.01
C ILE A 125 -3.54 -1.14 7.33
N TYR A 126 -2.66 -0.73 8.25
CA TYR A 126 -1.52 -1.52 8.68
C TYR A 126 -1.91 -2.76 9.50
N ASN A 127 -3.18 -2.86 9.93
CA ASN A 127 -3.73 -4.11 10.47
C ASN A 127 -3.93 -5.18 9.37
N LEU A 128 -4.28 -4.76 8.14
CA LEU A 128 -4.58 -5.66 7.03
C LEU A 128 -3.36 -5.98 6.17
N LEU A 129 -2.52 -4.98 5.84
CA LEU A 129 -1.41 -5.16 4.91
C LEU A 129 -0.48 -6.35 5.23
N PRO A 130 -0.16 -6.66 6.51
CA PRO A 130 0.66 -7.83 6.84
C PRO A 130 0.08 -9.17 6.37
N TYR A 131 -1.26 -9.29 6.27
CA TYR A 131 -1.95 -10.49 5.81
C TYR A 131 -1.97 -10.66 4.27
N THR A 132 -1.71 -9.59 3.53
CA THR A 132 -1.76 -9.62 2.06
C THR A 132 -0.53 -10.32 1.47
N ASP A 133 -0.66 -10.89 0.27
CA ASP A 133 0.40 -11.55 -0.50
C ASP A 133 0.85 -10.69 -1.69
N PHE A 134 0.05 -9.71 -2.10
CA PHE A 134 0.43 -8.73 -3.12
C PHE A 134 -0.39 -7.44 -2.99
N LEU A 135 0.17 -6.35 -3.51
CA LEU A 135 -0.45 -5.04 -3.62
C LEU A 135 -0.73 -4.69 -5.08
N ILE A 136 -1.91 -4.13 -5.36
CA ILE A 136 -2.22 -3.41 -6.59
C ILE A 136 -2.40 -1.94 -6.21
N THR A 137 -1.70 -1.03 -6.89
CA THR A 137 -1.82 0.41 -6.63
C THR A 137 -1.42 1.21 -7.86
N ASP A 138 -1.57 2.53 -7.83
CA ASP A 138 -1.24 3.43 -8.93
C ASP A 138 -0.13 4.42 -8.52
N TYR A 139 -0.49 5.52 -7.87
CA TYR A 139 0.36 6.65 -7.51
C TYR A 139 0.49 6.82 -5.99
N SER A 140 -0.01 5.85 -5.22
CA SER A 140 -0.07 5.93 -3.77
C SER A 140 1.31 5.74 -3.17
N SER A 141 1.66 6.55 -2.16
CA SER A 141 2.91 6.34 -1.42
C SER A 141 2.94 5.05 -0.60
N ILE A 142 1.81 4.35 -0.45
CA ILE A 142 1.72 3.11 0.34
C ILE A 142 2.67 2.03 -0.14
N TYR A 143 3.03 1.99 -1.43
CA TYR A 143 3.98 1.00 -1.92
C TYR A 143 5.36 1.17 -1.28
N PHE A 144 5.79 2.39 -0.93
CA PHE A 144 7.09 2.60 -0.26
C PHE A 144 7.16 1.90 1.09
N ASP A 145 6.05 1.91 1.83
CA ASP A 145 5.92 1.19 3.10
C ASP A 145 5.81 -0.32 2.85
N TYR A 146 5.02 -0.72 1.84
CA TYR A 146 4.83 -2.13 1.48
C TYR A 146 6.10 -2.84 1.00
N LEU A 147 7.09 -2.11 0.47
CA LEU A 147 8.41 -2.65 0.11
C LEU A 147 9.12 -3.35 1.27
N LEU A 148 8.80 -2.99 2.51
CA LEU A 148 9.33 -3.64 3.71
C LEU A 148 8.91 -5.12 3.83
N THR A 149 7.86 -5.53 3.11
CA THR A 149 7.38 -6.91 3.10
C THR A 149 8.05 -7.78 2.04
N ASP A 150 8.76 -7.18 1.07
CA ASP A 150 9.25 -7.79 -0.17
C ASP A 150 8.19 -8.60 -0.97
N LYS A 151 6.92 -8.27 -0.78
CA LYS A 151 5.81 -8.90 -1.51
C LYS A 151 5.58 -8.21 -2.88
N PRO A 152 5.04 -8.96 -3.86
CA PRO A 152 4.71 -8.42 -5.18
C PRO A 152 3.86 -7.14 -5.17
N ILE A 153 4.12 -6.25 -6.13
CA ILE A 153 3.38 -5.00 -6.34
C ILE A 153 3.05 -4.87 -7.83
N ILE A 154 1.78 -4.66 -8.17
CA ILE A 154 1.30 -4.37 -9.54
C ILE A 154 0.90 -2.90 -9.60
N PHE A 155 1.44 -2.17 -10.57
CA PHE A 155 1.12 -0.76 -10.79
C PHE A 155 0.06 -0.61 -11.88
N THR A 156 -0.96 0.21 -11.65
CA THR A 156 -2.06 0.48 -12.60
C THR A 156 -2.10 1.96 -13.04
N PRO A 157 -1.09 2.46 -13.78
CA PRO A 157 -1.00 3.87 -14.18
C PRO A 157 -1.91 4.21 -15.37
N PHE A 158 -3.16 3.75 -15.36
CA PHE A 158 -4.09 3.83 -16.50
C PHE A 158 -4.38 5.26 -16.97
N ASP A 159 -4.26 6.24 -16.07
CA ASP A 159 -4.62 7.64 -16.27
C ASP A 159 -3.47 8.60 -15.92
N ILE A 160 -2.20 8.16 -16.03
CA ILE A 160 -1.04 8.91 -15.52
C ILE A 160 -0.91 10.33 -16.10
N GLN A 161 -1.25 10.49 -17.39
CA GLN A 161 -1.23 11.80 -18.06
C GLN A 161 -2.29 12.74 -17.48
N GLU A 162 -3.48 12.20 -17.20
CA GLU A 162 -4.55 12.97 -16.56
C GLU A 162 -4.20 13.31 -15.11
N TYR A 163 -3.64 12.35 -14.37
CA TYR A 163 -3.23 12.54 -12.98
C TYR A 163 -2.20 13.65 -12.81
N ILE A 164 -1.14 13.64 -13.62
CA ILE A 164 -0.07 14.66 -13.55
C ILE A 164 -0.62 16.04 -13.94
N THR A 165 -1.54 16.11 -14.91
CA THR A 165 -2.09 17.37 -15.40
C THR A 165 -3.11 18.00 -14.44
N LYS A 166 -3.92 17.17 -13.77
CA LYS A 166 -5.10 17.63 -13.00
C LYS A 166 -4.94 17.53 -11.49
N ASP A 167 -3.94 16.80 -10.97
CA ASP A 167 -3.79 16.54 -9.54
C ASP A 167 -2.39 16.95 -9.06
N ARG A 168 -1.42 16.02 -9.06
CA ARG A 168 -0.09 16.23 -8.46
C ARG A 168 1.02 15.86 -9.43
N THR A 169 2.08 16.64 -9.40
CA THR A 169 3.34 16.27 -10.04
C THR A 169 4.10 15.26 -9.17
N PHE A 170 5.03 14.52 -9.77
CA PHE A 170 5.87 13.58 -9.05
C PHE A 170 7.23 14.18 -8.68
N TYR A 171 7.72 13.87 -7.48
CA TYR A 171 9.08 14.20 -7.06
C TYR A 171 10.16 13.37 -7.77
N PHE A 172 9.79 12.19 -8.26
CA PHE A 172 10.69 11.25 -8.92
C PHE A 172 10.06 10.79 -10.24
N ASP A 173 10.90 10.35 -11.18
CA ASP A 173 10.41 9.63 -12.36
C ASP A 173 9.64 8.39 -11.90
N TYR A 174 8.35 8.36 -12.24
CA TYR A 174 7.42 7.29 -11.84
C TYR A 174 7.96 5.91 -12.20
N THR A 175 8.52 5.73 -13.40
CA THR A 175 9.01 4.44 -13.88
C THR A 175 10.25 3.97 -13.11
N ALA A 176 11.08 4.92 -12.68
CA ALA A 176 12.32 4.67 -11.93
C ALA A 176 12.08 4.31 -10.45
N VAL A 177 10.93 4.67 -9.88
CA VAL A 177 10.60 4.41 -8.47
C VAL A 177 9.43 3.44 -8.27
N THR A 178 8.98 2.75 -9.31
CA THR A 178 7.92 1.74 -9.19
C THR A 178 8.47 0.34 -9.53
N PRO A 179 8.83 -0.48 -8.53
CA PRO A 179 9.59 -1.71 -8.72
C PRO A 179 8.67 -2.91 -8.94
N GLY A 180 7.93 -2.86 -10.04
CA GLY A 180 6.97 -3.86 -10.43
C GLY A 180 6.43 -3.61 -11.84
N PRO A 181 5.60 -4.52 -12.35
CA PRO A 181 4.94 -4.31 -13.63
C PRO A 181 4.03 -3.09 -13.58
N LYS A 182 4.08 -2.29 -14.64
CA LYS A 182 3.12 -1.23 -14.93
C LYS A 182 2.10 -1.82 -15.92
N ALA A 183 0.99 -2.32 -15.39
CA ALA A 183 -0.05 -2.91 -16.21
C ALA A 183 -0.73 -1.83 -17.06
N SER A 184 -0.94 -2.11 -18.34
CA SER A 184 -1.64 -1.22 -19.26
C SER A 184 -3.17 -1.29 -19.12
N ASP A 185 -3.68 -2.45 -18.69
CA ASP A 185 -5.11 -2.70 -18.46
C ASP A 185 -5.36 -3.80 -17.39
N TRP A 186 -6.63 -4.13 -17.15
CA TRP A 186 -7.03 -5.17 -16.18
C TRP A 186 -6.78 -6.61 -16.65
N ASN A 187 -6.56 -6.84 -17.95
CA ASN A 187 -6.13 -8.15 -18.45
C ASN A 187 -4.67 -8.39 -18.05
N GLU A 188 -3.79 -7.41 -18.24
CA GLU A 188 -2.41 -7.47 -17.77
C GLU A 188 -2.32 -7.61 -16.25
N VAL A 189 -3.15 -6.88 -15.48
CA VAL A 189 -3.24 -7.08 -14.02
C VAL A 189 -3.52 -8.55 -13.70
N SER A 190 -4.51 -9.15 -14.37
CA SER A 190 -4.87 -10.56 -14.20
C SER A 190 -3.73 -11.52 -14.54
N GLU A 191 -2.94 -11.21 -15.58
CA GLU A 191 -1.75 -11.97 -15.93
C GLU A 191 -0.64 -11.86 -14.89
N TYR A 192 -0.39 -10.66 -14.35
CA TYR A 192 0.61 -10.48 -13.31
C TYR A 192 0.21 -11.15 -11.99
N ILE A 193 -1.08 -11.16 -11.62
CA ILE A 193 -1.55 -11.94 -10.47
C ILE A 193 -1.21 -13.43 -10.65
N LYS A 194 -1.44 -13.99 -11.85
CA LYS A 194 -1.08 -15.38 -12.17
C LYS A 194 0.43 -15.61 -12.07
N LYS A 195 1.23 -14.72 -12.66
CA LYS A 195 2.70 -14.80 -12.64
C LYS A 195 3.25 -14.73 -11.21
N PHE A 196 2.75 -13.82 -10.38
CA PHE A 196 3.20 -13.69 -9.00
C PHE A 196 2.75 -14.85 -8.11
N LYS A 197 1.60 -15.47 -8.37
CA LYS A 197 1.19 -16.69 -7.66
C LYS A 197 2.16 -17.85 -7.95
N GLN A 198 2.69 -17.94 -9.17
CA GLN A 198 3.67 -18.97 -9.56
C GLN A 198 5.09 -18.62 -9.09
N THR A 199 5.47 -17.35 -9.24
CA THR A 199 6.83 -16.86 -8.97
C THR A 199 6.77 -15.53 -8.21
N PRO A 200 6.58 -15.55 -6.87
CA PRO A 200 6.52 -14.33 -6.06
C PRO A 200 7.82 -13.49 -6.10
N SER A 201 8.96 -14.14 -6.40
CA SER A 201 10.26 -13.49 -6.50
C SER A 201 10.46 -12.69 -7.80
N PHE A 202 9.52 -12.74 -8.74
CA PHE A 202 9.56 -11.87 -9.91
C PHE A 202 9.58 -10.40 -9.44
N PHE A 203 10.45 -9.57 -10.00
CA PHE A 203 10.76 -8.20 -9.53
C PHE A 203 11.36 -8.04 -8.11
N SER A 204 11.77 -9.12 -7.42
CA SER A 204 12.33 -9.02 -6.06
C SER A 204 13.63 -8.20 -5.98
N LYS A 205 14.47 -8.24 -7.02
CA LYS A 205 15.72 -7.44 -7.08
C LYS A 205 15.41 -5.95 -7.13
N GLU A 206 14.46 -5.57 -7.96
CA GLU A 206 13.98 -4.20 -8.13
C GLU A 206 13.33 -3.70 -6.84
N ARG A 207 12.49 -4.53 -6.20
CA ARG A 207 11.87 -4.21 -4.91
C ARG A 207 12.92 -4.02 -3.82
N SER A 208 13.87 -4.94 -3.72
CA SER A 208 14.95 -4.88 -2.73
C SER A 208 15.84 -3.65 -2.93
N ALA A 209 16.22 -3.33 -4.17
CA ALA A 209 17.00 -2.16 -4.50
C ALA A 209 16.26 -0.86 -4.14
N LEU A 210 14.97 -0.78 -4.46
CA LEU A 210 14.18 0.40 -4.12
C LEU A 210 13.91 0.51 -2.61
N CYS A 211 13.67 -0.62 -1.93
CA CYS A 211 13.52 -0.69 -0.49
C CYS A 211 14.78 -0.14 0.19
N ALA A 212 15.98 -0.59 -0.21
CA ALA A 212 17.24 -0.10 0.35
C ALA A 212 17.47 1.40 0.11
N ARG A 213 16.98 1.95 -1.01
CA ARG A 213 17.09 3.38 -1.33
C ARG A 213 16.19 4.24 -0.43
N PHE A 214 14.94 3.82 -0.21
CA PHE A 214 13.93 4.63 0.48
C PHE A 214 13.73 4.28 1.95
N ASN A 215 14.04 3.07 2.37
CA ASN A 215 13.92 2.58 3.74
C ASN A 215 15.31 2.36 4.36
N LYS A 216 15.72 3.29 5.23
CA LYS A 216 16.98 3.17 5.99
C LYS A 216 16.94 2.00 6.99
N TYR A 217 15.76 1.67 7.51
CA TYR A 217 15.57 0.62 8.52
C TYR A 217 14.46 -0.33 8.07
N CYS A 218 14.71 -1.63 8.22
CA CYS A 218 13.81 -2.70 7.77
C CYS A 218 13.56 -3.75 8.87
N GLU A 219 13.42 -3.31 10.13
CA GLU A 219 13.51 -4.20 11.31
C GLU A 219 12.45 -3.94 12.41
N GLY A 220 11.42 -3.13 12.14
CA GLY A 220 10.29 -2.94 13.07
C GLY A 220 10.62 -2.28 14.41
N LYS A 221 11.52 -1.28 14.41
CA LYS A 221 11.96 -0.54 15.61
C LYS A 221 11.76 0.98 15.48
N ALA A 222 10.89 1.43 14.60
CA ALA A 222 10.66 2.85 14.37
C ALA A 222 10.04 3.53 15.60
N CYS A 223 9.10 2.89 16.28
CA CYS A 223 8.53 3.37 17.56
C CYS A 223 9.63 3.62 18.59
N GLN A 224 10.53 2.65 18.78
CA GLN A 224 11.63 2.74 19.72
C GLN A 224 12.60 3.88 19.36
N ARG A 225 12.95 4.03 18.08
CA ARG A 225 13.81 5.12 17.62
C ARG A 225 13.17 6.50 17.83
N VAL A 226 11.87 6.64 17.55
CA VAL A 226 11.13 7.87 17.82
C VAL A 226 11.14 8.18 19.32
N TYR A 227 10.87 7.18 20.16
CA TYR A 227 10.94 7.35 21.61
C TYR A 227 12.30 7.89 22.06
N PHE A 228 13.41 7.30 21.59
CA PHE A 228 14.74 7.78 21.96
C PHE A 228 15.05 9.20 21.47
N GLU A 229 14.60 9.59 20.28
CA GLU A 229 14.75 10.97 19.80
C GLU A 229 13.96 11.96 20.66
N VAL A 230 12.74 11.58 21.11
CA VAL A 230 11.95 12.39 22.04
C VAL A 230 12.63 12.49 23.41
N MET A 231 13.10 11.38 23.96
CA MET A 231 13.80 11.38 25.26
C MET A 231 15.08 12.20 25.21
N LYS A 232 15.85 12.13 24.13
CA LYS A 232 17.04 12.96 23.91
C LYS A 232 16.71 14.45 23.87
N PHE A 233 15.56 14.80 23.27
CA PHE A 233 15.10 16.19 23.21
C PHE A 233 14.65 16.71 24.59
N LEU A 234 13.90 15.90 25.35
CA LEU A 234 13.39 16.29 26.66
C LEU A 234 14.47 16.27 27.77
N TYR A 235 15.44 15.35 27.67
CA TYR A 235 16.45 15.10 28.69
C TYR A 235 17.88 15.02 28.11
N PRO A 236 18.42 16.13 27.57
CA PRO A 236 19.71 16.13 26.87
C PRO A 236 20.90 15.70 27.75
N ASN A 237 20.80 15.83 29.07
CA ASN A 237 21.86 15.52 30.04
C ASN A 237 21.74 14.12 30.70
N HIS A 238 20.74 13.31 30.32
CA HIS A 238 20.49 12.01 30.97
C HIS A 238 21.25 10.82 30.35
N ASN A 239 22.01 11.04 29.28
CA ASN A 239 22.82 9.99 28.62
C ASN A 239 24.26 9.90 29.18
N GLU A 240 24.56 10.52 30.33
CA GLU A 240 25.89 10.47 30.97
C GLU A 240 26.01 9.48 32.16
N LYS A 241 25.07 8.54 32.34
CA LYS A 241 25.21 7.46 33.35
C LYS A 241 24.74 6.12 32.84
#